data_AF-A0A367KMR5-F1
#
_entry.id   AF-A0A367KMR5-F1
#
_cell.length_a   1.000
_cell.length_b   1.000
_cell.length_c   1.000
_cell.angle_alpha   90.00
_cell.angle_beta   90.00
_cell.angle_gamma   90.00
#
_symmetry.space_group_name_H-M   'P 1'
#
loop_
_entity.id
_entity.type
_entity.pdbx_description
1 polymer ?
#
loop_
_entity_poly.entity_id
_entity_poly.type
_entity_poly.pdbx_seq_one_letter_code
_entity_poly.pdbx_strand_id
1 'polypeptide(L)'
;ANGNLSLLAPLKHERQAWAISPSMTAIRLLSIALLTKAIACIKGQENKSSDLISGYAMSLPLIIGQGYCFPSLSLLTRSLFSSAIAGLSKQDVESLVDYWEAFLPTSNSSETNGPQMMARASIVLGIMGCDQPHTLSPRVRKSTALSLTILLSDAELDESRHHTTDSLSTGSMARTLSSMELLSQGFQTWETYINAAEVLRTLFMYAADTQPIMALVSRGAKTAIFQISTVNMPLVINTLTFDTMHAKSFEDRLRCLNMIGSFVRKEPVLLYSHVHSVVEAVVKTLDPNVPHLREVMLSSATSILHDLVKMYPTIDFSSSAQKLAVGTLEGASVIYDVRTATRSIVLEGHIGPVSVLAFSPDAKLIATCSLVDQSVRVWHTHLSLLGMITSSFSQGLSAPNPSGKDGGSQRPHKVFSFAMPDNSLNPTDIVKHISFEWTSNNHGLILEATWQAGF
;
A
#
# COMPACT_ATOMS: atom_id res chain seq x y z
N ALA A 1 -12.03 38.86 23.95
CA ALA A 1 -11.51 39.83 24.92
C ALA A 1 -10.09 39.50 25.45
N ASN A 2 -9.28 38.66 24.79
CA ASN A 2 -7.87 38.46 25.16
C ASN A 2 -6.96 38.75 23.94
N GLY A 3 -6.94 40.03 23.56
CA GLY A 3 -5.97 40.55 22.60
C GLY A 3 -4.61 40.65 23.28
N ASN A 4 -3.78 39.62 23.16
CA ASN A 4 -2.37 39.72 23.51
C ASN A 4 -1.66 40.49 22.39
N LEU A 5 -1.78 41.81 22.42
CA LEU A 5 -0.79 42.71 21.82
C LEU A 5 0.57 42.35 22.42
N SER A 6 1.52 41.99 21.55
CA SER A 6 2.91 41.73 21.92
C SER A 6 3.49 42.93 22.67
N LEU A 7 3.63 42.81 24.00
CA LEU A 7 4.24 43.77 24.92
C LEU A 7 5.78 43.78 24.86
N LEU A 8 6.39 43.11 23.87
CA LEU A 8 7.83 43.15 23.69
C LEU A 8 8.24 44.47 23.04
N ALA A 9 9.09 45.23 23.73
CA ALA A 9 9.76 46.39 23.16
C ALA A 9 10.44 46.00 21.83
N PRO A 10 10.40 46.85 20.79
CA PRO A 10 11.08 46.58 19.54
C PRO A 10 12.55 46.28 19.81
N LEU A 11 12.99 45.08 19.44
CA LEU A 11 14.37 44.64 19.61
C LEU A 11 15.27 45.53 18.76
N LYS A 12 16.38 46.01 19.33
CA LYS A 12 17.32 46.91 18.63
C LYS A 12 18.01 46.24 17.43
N HIS A 13 18.10 44.91 17.42
CA HIS A 13 18.68 44.13 16.33
C HIS A 13 17.87 42.85 16.07
N GLU A 14 17.61 42.54 14.80
CA GLU A 14 16.85 41.34 14.38
C GLU A 14 17.46 40.02 14.87
N ARG A 15 18.80 39.98 15.06
CA ARG A 15 19.52 38.79 15.54
C ARG A 15 19.23 38.46 17.01
N GLN A 16 18.93 39.45 17.85
CA GLN A 16 18.64 39.23 19.27
C GLN A 16 17.36 38.41 19.47
N ALA A 17 16.46 38.44 18.50
CA ALA A 17 15.18 37.78 18.61
C ALA A 17 15.26 36.24 18.60
N TRP A 18 16.38 35.69 18.13
CA TRP A 18 16.69 34.27 18.09
C TRP A 18 17.52 33.79 19.29
N ALA A 19 17.88 34.72 20.17
CA ALA A 19 18.66 34.48 21.39
C ALA A 19 17.82 34.58 22.68
N ILE A 20 16.50 34.78 22.55
CA ILE A 20 15.61 35.05 23.69
C ILE A 20 15.24 33.75 24.41
N SER A 21 14.66 32.80 23.68
CA SER A 21 14.25 31.51 24.24
C SER A 21 13.99 30.48 23.13
N PRO A 22 14.13 29.18 23.43
CA PRO A 22 13.78 28.10 22.51
C PRO A 22 12.34 28.18 21.97
N SER A 23 11.38 28.57 22.82
CA SER A 23 9.97 28.69 22.42
C SER A 23 9.76 29.84 21.44
N MET A 24 10.46 30.97 21.63
CA MET A 24 10.35 32.12 20.72
C MET A 24 10.98 31.81 19.35
N THR A 25 12.12 31.12 19.34
CA THR A 25 12.73 30.60 18.11
C THR A 25 11.76 29.67 17.38
N ALA A 26 11.11 28.74 18.10
CA ALA A 26 10.16 27.79 17.50
C ALA A 26 8.93 28.49 16.89
N ILE A 27 8.31 29.43 17.62
CA ILE A 27 7.14 30.19 17.12
C ILE A 27 7.50 31.00 15.87
N ARG A 28 8.69 31.60 15.84
CA ARG A 28 9.18 32.37 14.67
C ARG A 28 9.45 31.48 13.47
N LEU A 29 10.07 30.32 13.66
CA LEU A 29 10.25 29.36 12.57
C LEU A 29 8.91 28.84 12.06
N LEU A 30 7.94 28.60 12.96
CA LEU A 30 6.60 28.16 12.59
C LEU A 30 5.85 29.23 11.78
N SER A 31 5.94 30.50 12.16
CA SER A 31 5.28 31.59 11.43
C SER A 31 5.89 31.78 10.04
N ILE A 32 7.22 31.67 9.92
CA ILE A 32 7.91 31.67 8.63
C ILE A 32 7.44 30.49 7.79
N ALA A 33 7.43 29.27 8.35
CA ALA A 33 6.99 28.06 7.66
C ALA A 33 5.54 28.16 7.14
N LEU A 34 4.63 28.69 7.96
CA LEU A 34 3.23 28.94 7.59
C LEU A 34 3.11 29.93 6.43
N LEU A 35 3.82 31.06 6.50
CA LEU A 35 3.82 32.06 5.44
C LEU A 35 4.38 31.50 4.13
N THR A 36 5.49 30.77 4.19
CA THR A 36 6.06 30.11 3.00
C THR A 36 5.14 29.06 2.41
N LYS A 37 4.43 28.27 3.23
CA LYS A 37 3.43 27.30 2.75
C LYS A 37 2.26 28.00 2.07
N ALA A 38 1.76 29.10 2.64
CA ALA A 38 0.69 29.89 2.03
C ALA A 38 1.10 30.44 0.66
N ILE A 39 2.33 30.94 0.53
CA ILE A 39 2.88 31.44 -0.73
C ILE A 39 3.09 30.31 -1.74
N ALA A 40 3.55 29.14 -1.29
CA ALA A 40 3.79 27.97 -2.14
C ALA A 40 2.49 27.38 -2.71
N CYS A 41 1.41 27.40 -1.94
CA CYS A 41 0.08 26.96 -2.36
C CYS A 41 -0.46 27.79 -3.54
N ILE A 42 -0.18 29.10 -3.55
CA ILE A 42 -0.56 30.00 -4.66
C ILE A 42 0.23 29.69 -5.94
N LYS A 43 1.46 29.18 -5.83
CA LYS A 43 2.36 28.95 -6.96
C LYS A 43 2.46 27.49 -7.43
N GLY A 44 1.74 26.56 -6.80
CA GLY A 44 1.80 25.13 -7.11
C GLY A 44 3.21 24.51 -6.93
N GLN A 45 4.03 25.07 -6.04
CA GLN A 45 5.42 24.63 -5.81
C GLN A 45 5.64 24.17 -4.36
N GLU A 46 4.87 23.16 -3.93
CA GLU A 46 4.90 22.67 -2.54
C GLU A 46 6.29 22.12 -2.15
N ASN A 47 6.96 21.36 -3.02
CA ASN A 47 8.24 20.72 -2.70
C ASN A 47 9.37 21.73 -2.45
N LYS A 48 9.46 22.80 -3.23
CA LYS A 48 10.51 23.83 -3.06
C LYS A 48 10.38 24.62 -1.77
N SER A 49 9.18 24.66 -1.18
CA SER A 49 8.94 25.37 0.07
C SER A 49 9.61 24.70 1.27
N SER A 50 9.61 23.36 1.31
CA SER A 50 10.25 22.61 2.40
C SER A 50 11.77 22.78 2.39
N ASP A 51 12.38 22.77 1.20
CA ASP A 51 13.83 22.95 1.03
C ASP A 51 14.28 24.35 1.45
N LEU A 52 13.49 25.39 1.11
CA LEU A 52 13.76 26.76 1.54
C LEU A 52 13.68 26.91 3.06
N ILE A 53 12.68 26.30 3.69
CA ILE A 53 12.50 26.35 5.15
C ILE A 53 13.65 25.62 5.85
N SER A 54 14.02 24.42 5.36
CA SER A 54 15.13 23.63 5.92
C SER A 54 16.48 24.33 5.74
N GLY A 55 16.76 24.86 4.54
CA GLY A 55 17.96 25.65 4.27
C GLY A 55 18.05 26.91 5.15
N TYR A 56 16.93 27.60 5.35
CA TYR A 56 16.87 28.75 6.26
C TYR A 56 17.16 28.34 7.71
N ALA A 57 16.55 27.27 8.21
CA ALA A 57 16.77 26.75 9.56
C ALA A 57 18.23 26.29 9.78
N MET A 58 18.85 25.65 8.79
CA MET A 58 20.27 25.26 8.81
C MET A 58 21.23 26.45 8.84
N SER A 59 20.89 27.54 8.15
CA SER A 59 21.74 28.73 8.06
C SER A 59 21.70 29.63 9.30
N LEU A 60 20.61 29.59 10.07
CA LEU A 60 20.39 30.45 11.25
C LEU A 60 21.44 30.30 12.35
N PRO A 61 21.82 29.08 12.79
CA PRO A 61 22.90 28.89 13.75
C PRO A 61 24.24 29.48 13.29
N LEU A 62 24.55 29.39 11.98
CA LEU A 62 25.79 29.91 11.39
C LEU A 62 25.81 31.45 11.37
N ILE A 63 24.67 32.09 11.12
CA ILE A 63 24.57 33.55 11.00
C ILE A 63 24.53 34.24 12.37
N ILE A 64 23.90 33.60 13.37
CA ILE A 64 23.70 34.18 14.70
C ILE A 64 24.86 33.85 15.65
N GLY A 65 25.50 32.69 15.47
CA GLY A 65 26.62 32.25 16.29
C GLY A 65 26.21 31.78 17.68
N GLN A 66 27.10 31.93 18.67
CA GLN A 66 26.96 31.34 20.01
C GLN A 66 25.72 31.79 20.81
N GLY A 67 25.07 32.90 20.44
CA GLY A 67 23.85 33.37 21.09
C GLY A 67 22.57 32.70 20.59
N TYR A 68 22.64 31.79 19.62
CA TYR A 68 21.45 31.15 19.05
C TYR A 68 20.80 30.17 20.02
N CYS A 69 19.52 30.36 20.34
CA CYS A 69 18.72 29.37 21.05
C CYS A 69 18.06 28.43 20.05
N PHE A 70 18.43 27.15 20.08
CA PHE A 70 17.76 26.13 19.29
C PHE A 70 16.25 26.07 19.62
N PRO A 71 15.39 25.85 18.62
CA PRO A 71 13.95 25.88 18.82
C PRO A 71 13.45 24.75 19.70
N SER A 72 12.41 25.02 20.50
CA SER A 72 11.73 23.97 21.27
C SER A 72 11.08 22.96 20.33
N LEU A 73 11.53 21.70 20.39
CA LEU A 73 11.10 20.66 19.47
C LEU A 73 9.59 20.34 19.53
N SER A 74 8.94 20.60 20.66
CA SER A 74 7.51 20.38 20.88
C SER A 74 6.59 21.24 20.00
N LEU A 75 7.12 22.31 19.40
CA LEU A 75 6.36 23.29 18.62
C LEU A 75 6.73 23.29 17.13
N LEU A 76 7.62 22.40 16.67
CA LEU A 76 8.13 22.46 15.30
C LEU A 76 7.34 21.58 14.33
N THR A 77 7.28 22.02 13.07
CA THR A 77 6.93 21.12 11.96
C THR A 77 8.06 20.14 11.69
N ARG A 78 7.75 18.98 11.11
CA ARG A 78 8.70 17.90 10.87
C ARG A 78 9.96 18.30 10.11
N SER A 79 9.86 19.09 9.04
CA SER A 79 11.03 19.53 8.26
C SER A 79 11.96 20.42 9.08
N LEU A 80 11.39 21.33 9.88
CA LEU A 80 12.14 22.17 10.82
C LEU A 80 12.74 21.35 11.96
N PHE A 81 12.04 20.33 12.43
CA PHE A 81 12.51 19.42 13.48
C PHE A 81 13.71 18.59 13.00
N SER A 82 13.63 18.00 11.81
CA SER A 82 14.72 17.23 11.18
C SER A 82 15.97 18.09 10.99
N SER A 83 15.76 19.32 10.51
CA SER A 83 16.81 20.33 10.41
C SER A 83 17.39 20.70 11.79
N ALA A 84 16.55 20.92 12.81
CA ALA A 84 17.04 21.25 14.14
C ALA A 84 17.89 20.11 14.72
N ILE A 85 17.49 18.85 14.54
CA ILE A 85 18.25 17.68 15.02
C ILE A 85 19.58 17.53 14.29
N ALA A 86 19.61 17.71 12.97
CA ALA A 86 20.84 17.62 12.20
C ALA A 86 21.87 18.69 12.60
N GLY A 87 21.44 19.78 13.22
CA GLY A 87 22.32 20.82 13.78
C GLY A 87 22.82 20.56 15.21
N LEU A 88 22.32 19.53 15.91
CA LEU A 88 22.72 19.20 17.28
C LEU A 88 23.99 18.32 17.33
N SER A 89 24.72 18.39 18.45
CA SER A 89 25.84 17.47 18.67
C SER A 89 25.34 16.06 18.98
N LYS A 90 26.16 15.03 18.73
CA LYS A 90 25.78 13.63 19.00
C LYS A 90 25.36 13.39 20.46
N GLN A 91 26.04 14.06 21.41
CA GLN A 91 25.74 13.95 22.84
C GLN A 91 24.39 14.59 23.20
N ASP A 92 24.04 15.71 22.56
CA ASP A 92 22.74 16.35 22.77
C ASP A 92 21.61 15.47 22.23
N VAL A 93 21.82 14.83 21.07
CA VAL A 93 20.85 13.88 20.50
C VAL A 93 20.64 12.67 21.41
N GLU A 94 21.71 12.08 21.95
CA GLU A 94 21.62 10.96 22.91
C GLU A 94 20.83 11.37 24.16
N SER A 95 21.13 12.54 24.73
CA SER A 95 20.40 13.06 25.90
C SER A 95 18.90 13.29 25.63
N LEU A 96 18.58 13.67 24.38
CA LEU A 96 17.21 13.91 23.95
C LEU A 96 16.43 12.60 23.80
N VAL A 97 17.08 11.57 23.25
CA VAL A 97 16.51 10.24 23.14
C VAL A 97 16.22 9.67 24.53
N ASP A 98 17.18 9.75 25.45
CA ASP A 98 17.03 9.27 26.82
C ASP A 98 15.88 9.98 27.55
N TYR A 99 15.74 11.30 27.35
CA TYR A 99 14.65 12.08 27.91
C TYR A 99 13.28 11.60 27.39
N TRP A 100 13.11 11.44 26.07
CA TRP A 100 11.82 11.06 25.49
C TRP A 100 11.49 9.56 25.64
N GLU A 101 12.48 8.67 25.74
CA GLU A 101 12.24 7.23 25.99
C GLU A 101 11.48 7.01 27.30
N ALA A 102 11.76 7.82 28.33
CA ALA A 102 11.10 7.74 29.63
C ALA A 102 9.59 8.08 29.59
N PHE A 103 9.11 8.71 28.52
CA PHE A 103 7.70 9.09 28.35
C PHE A 103 6.95 8.21 27.35
N LEU A 104 7.57 7.17 26.78
CA LEU A 104 6.88 6.27 25.87
C LEU A 104 5.80 5.45 26.60
N PRO A 105 4.64 5.18 25.95
CA PRO A 105 3.60 4.30 26.46
C PRO A 105 4.10 2.92 26.92
N THR A 106 5.13 2.39 26.26
CA THR A 106 5.71 1.08 26.57
C THR A 106 6.73 1.09 27.71
N SER A 107 7.04 2.26 28.28
CA SER A 107 8.02 2.41 29.36
C SER A 107 7.38 2.19 30.74
N ASN A 108 8.16 1.65 31.69
CA ASN A 108 7.72 1.29 33.05
C ASN A 108 7.16 2.46 33.89
N SER A 109 7.25 3.69 33.41
CA SER A 109 6.77 4.95 34.02
C SER A 109 5.37 5.39 33.57
N SER A 110 4.68 4.58 32.74
CA SER A 110 3.41 4.95 32.07
C SER A 110 2.30 5.40 33.01
N GLU A 111 2.26 4.91 34.26
CA GLU A 111 1.20 5.24 35.23
C GLU A 111 1.22 6.71 35.70
N THR A 112 2.33 7.42 35.52
CA THR A 112 2.49 8.81 36.00
C THR A 112 2.45 9.86 34.89
N ASN A 113 2.43 9.45 33.63
CA ASN A 113 2.61 10.34 32.48
C ASN A 113 1.27 10.67 31.81
N GLY A 114 1.01 11.97 31.59
CA GLY A 114 -0.20 12.41 30.90
C GLY A 114 -0.25 11.94 29.43
N PRO A 115 -1.44 11.65 28.87
CA PRO A 115 -1.62 11.09 27.53
C PRO A 115 -1.05 11.98 26.41
N GLN A 116 -0.98 13.29 26.63
CA GLN A 116 -0.36 14.23 25.71
C GLN A 116 1.17 14.10 25.66
N MET A 117 1.82 13.83 26.79
CA MET A 117 3.28 13.63 26.82
C MET A 117 3.67 12.31 26.17
N MET A 118 2.88 11.25 26.41
CA MET A 118 3.07 9.96 25.74
C MET A 118 2.94 10.06 24.22
N ALA A 119 1.92 10.78 23.75
CA ALA A 119 1.73 11.02 22.32
C ALA A 119 2.89 11.82 21.72
N ARG A 120 3.35 12.88 22.40
CA ARG A 120 4.48 13.70 21.95
C ARG A 120 5.78 12.90 21.90
N ALA A 121 6.08 12.11 22.93
CA ALA A 121 7.27 11.27 22.97
C ALA A 121 7.33 10.30 21.78
N SER A 122 6.20 9.64 21.50
CA SER A 122 6.07 8.70 20.39
C SER A 122 6.24 9.38 19.03
N ILE A 123 5.66 10.58 18.85
CA ILE A 123 5.80 11.36 17.60
C ILE A 123 7.24 11.85 17.42
N VAL A 124 7.86 12.40 18.46
CA VAL A 124 9.24 12.93 18.42
C VAL A 124 10.24 11.83 18.07
N LEU A 125 10.20 10.71 18.80
CA LEU A 125 11.07 9.56 18.53
C LEU A 125 10.71 8.89 17.19
N GLY A 126 9.44 8.90 16.81
CA GLY A 126 8.99 8.41 15.50
C GLY A 126 9.58 9.21 14.34
N ILE A 127 9.61 10.55 14.43
CA ILE A 127 10.25 11.40 13.43
C ILE A 127 11.75 11.09 13.35
N MET A 128 12.42 10.97 14.49
CA MET A 128 13.85 10.62 14.54
C MET A 128 14.13 9.27 13.88
N GLY A 129 13.28 8.27 14.11
CA GLY A 129 13.45 6.95 13.50
C GLY A 129 13.08 6.88 12.01
N CYS A 130 12.26 7.81 11.51
CA CYS A 130 11.99 7.93 10.07
C CYS A 130 13.14 8.64 9.34
N ASP A 131 13.65 9.73 9.90
CA ASP A 131 14.61 10.61 9.21
C ASP A 131 16.06 10.15 9.42
N GLN A 132 16.40 9.65 10.61
CA GLN A 132 17.75 9.20 10.98
C GLN A 132 17.70 7.91 11.82
N PRO A 133 17.36 6.75 11.23
CA PRO A 133 17.19 5.50 11.97
C PRO A 133 18.40 5.16 12.87
N HIS A 134 19.62 5.41 12.39
CA HIS A 134 20.88 5.10 13.06
C HIS A 134 21.08 5.81 14.41
N THR A 135 20.39 6.93 14.67
CA THR A 135 20.47 7.65 15.94
C THR A 135 19.79 6.92 17.08
N LEU A 136 18.77 6.11 16.77
CA LEU A 136 18.02 5.35 17.76
C LEU A 136 18.63 3.97 17.96
N SER A 137 18.83 3.58 19.22
CA SER A 137 19.22 2.22 19.58
C SER A 137 18.11 1.22 19.19
N PRO A 138 18.43 -0.07 18.93
CA PRO A 138 17.41 -1.07 18.60
C PRO A 138 16.30 -1.20 19.66
N ARG A 139 16.64 -0.99 20.93
CA ARG A 139 15.67 -0.96 22.05
C ARG A 139 14.69 0.20 21.90
N VAL A 140 15.20 1.42 21.68
CA VAL A 140 14.37 2.61 21.51
C VAL A 140 13.50 2.49 20.27
N ARG A 141 14.02 1.96 19.16
CA ARG A 141 13.23 1.71 17.94
C ARG A 141 12.06 0.77 18.21
N LYS A 142 12.29 -0.33 18.93
CA LYS A 142 11.22 -1.26 19.31
C LYS A 142 10.15 -0.57 20.16
N SER A 143 10.54 0.11 21.23
CA SER A 143 9.62 0.84 22.12
C SER A 143 8.83 1.91 21.35
N THR A 144 9.49 2.63 20.45
CA THR A 144 8.87 3.66 19.60
C THR A 144 7.85 3.05 18.63
N ALA A 145 8.22 1.97 17.94
CA ALA A 145 7.34 1.32 16.97
C ALA A 145 6.06 0.75 17.61
N LEU A 146 6.20 0.12 18.79
CA LEU A 146 5.06 -0.35 19.58
C LEU A 146 4.19 0.82 20.07
N SER A 147 4.81 1.92 20.52
CA SER A 147 4.10 3.12 20.94
C SER A 147 3.33 3.80 19.81
N LEU A 148 3.90 3.85 18.60
CA LEU A 148 3.21 4.33 17.39
C LEU A 148 2.03 3.42 17.02
N THR A 149 2.19 2.10 17.20
CA THR A 149 1.10 1.14 16.98
C THR A 149 -0.04 1.35 17.98
N ILE A 150 0.28 1.59 19.26
CA ILE A 150 -0.71 1.93 20.28
C ILE A 150 -1.44 3.21 19.90
N LEU A 151 -0.73 4.27 19.48
CA LEU A 151 -1.36 5.52 19.03
C LEU A 151 -2.21 5.38 17.77
N LEU A 152 -1.96 4.36 16.95
CA LEU A 152 -2.77 4.05 15.78
C LEU A 152 -4.07 3.32 16.19
N SER A 153 -4.00 2.38 17.13
CA SER A 153 -5.15 1.57 17.57
C SER A 153 -6.00 2.25 18.64
N ASP A 154 -5.41 3.09 19.47
CA ASP A 154 -6.03 3.66 20.66
C ASP A 154 -6.55 5.07 20.38
N ALA A 155 -7.79 5.14 19.91
CA ALA A 155 -8.56 6.37 19.88
C ALA A 155 -9.05 6.82 21.28
N GLU A 156 -8.82 6.02 22.33
CA GLU A 156 -9.41 6.13 23.68
C GLU A 156 -8.53 6.82 24.72
N LEU A 157 -7.38 7.39 24.34
CA LEU A 157 -6.58 8.26 25.23
C LEU A 157 -7.25 9.61 25.56
N ASP A 158 -8.58 9.69 25.51
CA ASP A 158 -9.40 10.78 26.07
C ASP A 158 -10.22 10.22 27.24
N GLU A 159 -9.93 10.70 28.46
CA GLU A 159 -10.66 10.40 29.70
C GLU A 159 -12.15 10.86 29.69
N SER A 160 -12.68 11.34 28.55
CA SER A 160 -14.02 11.93 28.45
C SER A 160 -15.05 11.04 27.74
N ARG A 161 -14.98 9.72 27.93
CA ARG A 161 -15.97 8.75 27.37
C ARG A 161 -17.30 8.66 28.14
N HIS A 162 -17.57 9.59 29.04
CA HIS A 162 -18.93 9.79 29.55
C HIS A 162 -19.58 10.93 28.76
N HIS A 163 -20.45 10.53 27.84
CA HIS A 163 -21.43 11.30 27.05
C HIS A 163 -21.20 11.29 25.53
N THR A 164 -21.82 10.29 24.89
CA THR A 164 -22.51 10.38 23.59
C THR A 164 -21.82 11.19 22.49
N THR A 165 -20.99 10.54 21.68
CA THR A 165 -20.89 10.64 20.20
C THR A 165 -19.73 9.75 19.72
N ASP A 166 -19.98 8.89 18.72
CA ASP A 166 -19.02 7.96 18.09
C ASP A 166 -17.86 8.66 17.33
N SER A 167 -17.49 9.89 17.68
CA SER A 167 -16.50 10.68 16.95
C SER A 167 -15.20 10.86 17.73
N LEU A 168 -14.05 10.63 17.09
CA LEU A 168 -12.74 11.00 17.63
C LEU A 168 -12.66 12.51 17.88
N SER A 169 -12.09 12.92 19.01
CA SER A 169 -11.73 14.33 19.26
C SER A 169 -10.69 14.81 18.24
N THR A 170 -10.66 16.12 17.96
CA THR A 170 -9.68 16.73 17.03
C THR A 170 -8.23 16.40 17.41
N GLY A 171 -7.95 16.32 18.71
CA GLY A 171 -6.63 15.90 19.22
C GLY A 171 -6.34 14.42 18.96
N SER A 172 -7.33 13.54 19.12
CA SER A 172 -7.20 12.11 18.82
C SER A 172 -6.97 11.86 17.33
N MET A 173 -7.75 12.51 16.45
CA MET A 173 -7.54 12.43 14.99
C MET A 173 -6.13 12.86 14.57
N ALA A 174 -5.61 13.96 15.11
CA ALA A 174 -4.27 14.43 14.79
C ALA A 174 -3.17 13.42 15.20
N ARG A 175 -3.35 12.74 16.34
CA ARG A 175 -2.43 11.67 16.80
C ARG A 175 -2.47 10.47 15.86
N THR A 176 -3.66 10.00 15.49
CA THR A 176 -3.85 8.88 14.55
C THR A 176 -3.26 9.19 13.18
N LEU A 177 -3.49 10.39 12.64
CA LEU A 177 -2.89 10.82 11.37
C LEU A 177 -1.35 10.85 11.44
N SER A 178 -0.79 11.33 12.55
CA SER A 178 0.66 11.38 12.75
C SER A 178 1.26 9.98 12.89
N SER A 179 0.61 9.07 13.63
CA SER A 179 1.10 7.70 13.77
C SER A 179 1.02 6.94 12.45
N MET A 180 -0.05 7.13 11.66
CA MET A 180 -0.17 6.57 10.30
C MET A 180 0.98 7.01 9.39
N GLU A 181 1.27 8.32 9.33
CA GLU A 181 2.33 8.87 8.50
C GLU A 181 3.72 8.34 8.92
N LEU A 182 4.00 8.29 10.23
CA LEU A 182 5.28 7.83 10.74
C LEU A 182 5.48 6.32 10.56
N LEU A 183 4.42 5.52 10.71
CA LEU A 183 4.47 4.08 10.45
C LEU A 183 4.65 3.78 8.96
N SER A 184 3.99 4.52 8.07
CA SER A 184 4.12 4.28 6.62
C SER A 184 5.46 4.73 6.06
N GLN A 185 5.96 5.90 6.47
CA GLN A 185 7.22 6.41 5.93
C GLN A 185 8.44 5.71 6.51
N GLY A 186 8.42 5.43 7.82
CA GLY A 186 9.49 4.70 8.48
C GLY A 186 9.33 3.18 8.43
N PHE A 187 8.46 2.65 7.54
CA PHE A 187 8.06 1.23 7.57
C PHE A 187 9.26 0.27 7.61
N GLN A 188 10.31 0.52 6.81
CA GLN A 188 11.55 -0.28 6.82
C GLN A 188 12.25 -0.30 8.19
N THR A 189 12.19 0.79 8.94
CA THR A 189 12.75 0.89 10.30
C THR A 189 11.91 0.12 11.32
N TRP A 190 10.59 0.10 11.13
CA TRP A 190 9.63 -0.40 12.12
C TRP A 190 9.25 -1.87 11.92
N GLU A 191 9.26 -2.36 10.68
CA GLU A 191 8.70 -3.66 10.26
C GLU A 191 9.18 -4.83 11.13
N THR A 192 10.45 -4.86 11.53
CA THR A 192 11.02 -5.95 12.35
C THR A 192 10.52 -5.98 13.79
N TYR A 193 9.86 -4.92 14.26
CA TYR A 193 9.46 -4.74 15.66
C TYR A 193 7.94 -4.75 15.87
N ILE A 194 7.15 -4.65 14.81
CA ILE A 194 5.69 -4.56 14.85
C ILE A 194 5.04 -5.77 14.19
N ASN A 195 3.79 -6.04 14.56
CA ASN A 195 2.96 -6.93 13.76
C ASN A 195 2.43 -6.14 12.55
N ALA A 196 3.20 -6.14 11.47
CA ALA A 196 2.92 -5.32 10.30
C ALA A 196 1.57 -5.67 9.63
N ALA A 197 1.14 -6.94 9.69
CA ALA A 197 -0.16 -7.35 9.18
C ALA A 197 -1.31 -6.72 10.00
N GLU A 198 -1.17 -6.61 11.32
CA GLU A 198 -2.19 -5.98 12.17
C GLU A 198 -2.28 -4.46 11.97
N VAL A 199 -1.12 -3.81 11.80
CA VAL A 199 -1.06 -2.39 11.42
C VAL A 199 -1.77 -2.16 10.09
N LEU A 200 -1.52 -3.01 9.09
CA LEU A 200 -2.19 -2.95 7.80
C LEU A 200 -3.71 -3.14 7.93
N ARG A 201 -4.18 -4.09 8.76
CA ARG A 201 -5.62 -4.26 9.03
C ARG A 201 -6.26 -3.01 9.61
N THR A 202 -5.59 -2.37 10.57
CA THR A 202 -6.07 -1.11 11.14
C THR A 202 -6.14 0.00 10.08
N LEU A 203 -5.13 0.10 9.21
CA LEU A 203 -5.15 1.03 8.08
C LEU A 203 -6.27 0.72 7.08
N PHE A 204 -6.52 -0.55 6.77
CA PHE A 204 -7.62 -0.96 5.88
C PHE A 204 -8.98 -0.56 6.44
N MET A 205 -9.18 -0.72 7.75
CA MET A 205 -10.40 -0.26 8.42
C MET A 205 -10.60 1.24 8.25
N TYR A 206 -9.59 2.06 8.58
CA TYR A 206 -9.68 3.52 8.44
C TYR A 206 -9.87 3.97 6.99
N ALA A 207 -9.21 3.32 6.03
CA ALA A 207 -9.31 3.67 4.63
C ALA A 207 -10.68 3.35 4.02
N ALA A 208 -11.36 2.33 4.53
CA ALA A 208 -12.69 1.95 4.06
C ALA A 208 -13.83 2.74 4.72
N ASP A 209 -13.52 3.55 5.75
CA ASP A 209 -14.50 4.41 6.39
C ASP A 209 -15.05 5.46 5.40
N THR A 210 -16.38 5.55 5.33
CA THR A 210 -17.14 6.45 4.45
C THR A 210 -17.71 7.66 5.19
N GLN A 211 -17.53 7.76 6.51
CA GLN A 211 -18.05 8.88 7.28
C GLN A 211 -17.34 10.19 6.90
N PRO A 212 -18.07 11.30 6.65
CA PRO A 212 -17.47 12.58 6.28
C PRO A 212 -16.47 13.12 7.31
N ILE A 213 -16.72 12.86 8.61
CA ILE A 213 -15.85 13.28 9.72
C ILE A 213 -14.49 12.57 9.62
N MET A 214 -14.48 11.30 9.22
CA MET A 214 -13.29 10.47 9.06
C MET A 214 -12.62 10.60 7.69
N ALA A 215 -13.12 11.47 6.80
CA ALA A 215 -12.59 11.59 5.44
C ALA A 215 -11.08 11.92 5.39
N LEU A 216 -10.59 12.74 6.33
CA LEU A 216 -9.16 13.05 6.42
C LEU A 216 -8.33 11.84 6.84
N VAL A 217 -8.80 11.10 7.84
CA VAL A 217 -8.17 9.87 8.35
C VAL A 217 -8.19 8.78 7.29
N SER A 218 -9.31 8.60 6.58
CA SER A 218 -9.45 7.67 5.45
C SER A 218 -8.48 8.00 4.31
N ARG A 219 -8.31 9.29 3.98
CA ARG A 219 -7.32 9.72 2.99
C ARG A 219 -5.89 9.47 3.47
N GLY A 220 -5.60 9.75 4.74
CA GLY A 220 -4.31 9.46 5.38
C GLY A 220 -3.97 7.98 5.32
N ALA A 221 -4.91 7.11 5.73
CA ALA A 221 -4.76 5.67 5.71
C ALA A 221 -4.53 5.12 4.29
N LYS A 222 -5.28 5.58 3.28
CA LYS A 222 -5.02 5.21 1.87
C LYS A 222 -3.60 5.59 1.44
N THR A 223 -3.17 6.79 1.77
CA THR A 223 -1.82 7.27 1.42
C THR A 223 -0.74 6.42 2.11
N ALA A 224 -0.93 6.10 3.40
CA ALA A 224 -0.06 5.23 4.17
C ALA A 224 0.03 3.83 3.57
N ILE A 225 -1.11 3.23 3.17
CA ILE A 225 -1.16 1.91 2.53
C ILE A 225 -0.38 1.91 1.20
N PHE A 226 -0.58 2.92 0.35
CA PHE A 226 0.15 3.02 -0.90
C PHE A 226 1.66 3.20 -0.67
N GLN A 227 2.06 3.99 0.32
CA GLN A 227 3.48 4.12 0.69
C GLN A 227 4.08 2.81 1.21
N ILE A 228 3.37 2.05 2.04
CA ILE A 228 3.85 0.74 2.51
C ILE A 228 3.94 -0.23 1.32
N SER A 229 3.01 -0.14 0.36
CA SER A 229 2.99 -1.01 -0.81
C SER A 229 4.20 -0.81 -1.74
N THR A 230 4.80 0.39 -1.79
CA THR A 230 6.04 0.59 -2.56
C THR A 230 7.26 -0.03 -1.89
N VAL A 231 7.19 -0.25 -0.57
CA VAL A 231 8.27 -0.89 0.22
C VAL A 231 8.12 -2.40 0.26
N ASN A 232 6.93 -2.90 0.60
CA ASN A 232 6.65 -4.33 0.74
C ASN A 232 5.24 -4.68 0.20
N MET A 233 5.12 -4.74 -1.13
CA MET A 233 3.89 -5.14 -1.80
C MET A 233 3.43 -6.56 -1.45
N PRO A 234 4.31 -7.59 -1.36
CA PRO A 234 3.90 -8.95 -1.00
C PRO A 234 3.17 -9.02 0.35
N LEU A 235 3.63 -8.29 1.36
CA LEU A 235 2.96 -8.26 2.66
C LEU A 235 1.56 -7.65 2.56
N VAL A 236 1.42 -6.51 1.87
CA VAL A 236 0.14 -5.82 1.70
C VAL A 236 -0.87 -6.71 0.97
N ILE A 237 -0.47 -7.31 -0.14
CA ILE A 237 -1.39 -8.09 -0.97
C ILE A 237 -1.75 -9.44 -0.33
N ASN A 238 -0.82 -10.09 0.37
CA ASN A 238 -1.11 -11.32 1.12
C ASN A 238 -2.07 -11.04 2.26
N THR A 239 -1.91 -9.92 2.96
CA THR A 239 -2.84 -9.50 4.02
C THR A 239 -4.22 -9.21 3.44
N LEU A 240 -4.31 -8.42 2.36
CA LEU A 240 -5.58 -8.10 1.69
C LEU A 240 -6.31 -9.34 1.19
N THR A 241 -5.63 -10.19 0.41
CA THR A 241 -6.23 -11.39 -0.17
C THR A 241 -6.65 -12.39 0.90
N PHE A 242 -5.82 -12.59 1.93
CA PHE A 242 -6.15 -13.44 3.07
C PHE A 242 -7.39 -12.94 3.81
N ASP A 243 -7.45 -11.65 4.16
CA ASP A 243 -8.58 -11.09 4.91
C ASP A 243 -9.85 -11.02 4.04
N THR A 244 -9.74 -10.78 2.73
CA THR A 244 -10.88 -10.88 1.78
C THR A 244 -11.50 -12.28 1.79
N MET A 245 -10.69 -13.35 1.91
CA MET A 245 -11.17 -14.73 1.91
C MET A 245 -11.60 -15.24 3.30
N HIS A 246 -10.92 -14.82 4.36
CA HIS A 246 -10.96 -15.47 5.67
C HIS A 246 -11.44 -14.59 6.82
N ALA A 247 -11.61 -13.27 6.64
CA ALA A 247 -12.10 -12.41 7.72
C ALA A 247 -13.47 -12.88 8.24
N LYS A 248 -13.71 -12.72 9.54
CA LYS A 248 -14.94 -13.20 10.18
C LYS A 248 -16.16 -12.35 9.83
N SER A 249 -15.97 -11.03 9.73
CA SER A 249 -17.02 -10.09 9.38
C SER A 249 -17.14 -9.93 7.86
N PHE A 250 -18.38 -9.91 7.35
CA PHE A 250 -18.66 -9.57 5.96
C PHE A 250 -18.24 -8.14 5.62
N GLU A 251 -18.33 -7.24 6.59
CA GLU A 251 -17.91 -5.85 6.41
C GLU A 251 -16.39 -5.77 6.21
N ASP A 252 -15.60 -6.49 7.00
CA ASP A 252 -14.14 -6.52 6.85
C ASP A 252 -13.69 -7.08 5.50
N ARG A 253 -14.38 -8.12 5.01
CA ARG A 253 -14.15 -8.66 3.66
C ARG A 253 -14.44 -7.61 2.59
N LEU A 254 -15.54 -6.87 2.73
CA LEU A 254 -15.92 -5.79 1.81
C LEU A 254 -14.91 -4.65 1.82
N ARG A 255 -14.41 -4.26 3.00
CA ARG A 255 -13.38 -3.23 3.18
C ARG A 255 -12.10 -3.62 2.43
N CYS A 256 -11.64 -4.86 2.59
CA CYS A 256 -10.47 -5.39 1.89
C CYS A 256 -10.72 -5.48 0.37
N LEU A 257 -11.90 -5.92 -0.06
CA LEU A 257 -12.29 -5.99 -1.47
C LEU A 257 -12.28 -4.59 -2.13
N ASN A 258 -12.85 -3.58 -1.46
CA ASN A 258 -12.84 -2.19 -1.95
C ASN A 258 -11.42 -1.59 -1.99
N MET A 259 -10.55 -2.01 -1.07
CA MET A 259 -9.14 -1.65 -1.10
C MET A 259 -8.44 -2.25 -2.32
N ILE A 260 -8.66 -3.53 -2.63
CA ILE A 260 -8.19 -4.18 -3.86
C ILE A 260 -8.63 -3.37 -5.09
N GLY A 261 -9.92 -3.01 -5.18
CA GLY A 261 -10.41 -2.18 -6.28
C GLY A 261 -9.72 -0.81 -6.37
N SER A 262 -9.35 -0.22 -5.25
CA SER A 262 -8.59 1.05 -5.21
C SER A 262 -7.17 0.88 -5.75
N PHE A 263 -6.51 -0.24 -5.46
CA PHE A 263 -5.20 -0.54 -6.05
C PHE A 263 -5.28 -0.75 -7.57
N VAL A 264 -6.27 -1.50 -8.06
CA VAL A 264 -6.45 -1.76 -9.50
C VAL A 264 -6.61 -0.45 -10.29
N ARG A 265 -7.35 0.52 -9.73
CA ARG A 265 -7.61 1.80 -10.41
C ARG A 265 -6.50 2.83 -10.28
N LYS A 266 -5.75 2.84 -9.17
CA LYS A 266 -4.75 3.89 -8.90
C LYS A 266 -3.32 3.48 -9.21
N GLU A 267 -2.94 2.25 -8.86
CA GLU A 267 -1.56 1.75 -8.95
C GLU A 267 -1.53 0.34 -9.59
N PRO A 268 -1.96 0.19 -10.86
CA PRO A 268 -2.05 -1.12 -11.50
C PRO A 268 -0.68 -1.80 -11.69
N VAL A 269 0.39 -1.01 -11.82
CA VAL A 269 1.74 -1.56 -12.05
C VAL A 269 2.25 -2.34 -10.84
N LEU A 270 1.96 -1.90 -9.61
CA LEU A 270 2.38 -2.57 -8.38
C LEU A 270 1.71 -3.94 -8.19
N LEU A 271 0.51 -4.09 -8.74
CA LEU A 271 -0.27 -5.32 -8.63
C LEU A 271 0.11 -6.38 -9.65
N TYR A 272 0.81 -6.03 -10.75
CA TYR A 272 1.06 -6.91 -11.89
C TYR A 272 1.58 -8.30 -11.49
N SER A 273 2.52 -8.39 -10.55
CA SER A 273 3.10 -9.66 -10.10
C SER A 273 2.17 -10.51 -9.23
N HIS A 274 1.11 -9.91 -8.69
CA HIS A 274 0.19 -10.53 -7.72
C HIS A 274 -1.24 -10.64 -8.26
N VAL A 275 -1.47 -10.31 -9.54
CA VAL A 275 -2.79 -10.33 -10.18
C VAL A 275 -3.50 -11.67 -9.99
N HIS A 276 -2.79 -12.79 -10.09
CA HIS A 276 -3.38 -14.11 -9.93
C HIS A 276 -4.00 -14.31 -8.54
N SER A 277 -3.32 -13.89 -7.47
CA SER A 277 -3.80 -14.02 -6.09
C SER A 277 -4.98 -13.09 -5.85
N VAL A 278 -4.96 -11.90 -6.46
CA VAL A 278 -6.08 -10.95 -6.41
C VAL A 278 -7.32 -11.51 -7.08
N VAL A 279 -7.19 -12.02 -8.31
CA VAL A 279 -8.33 -12.59 -9.03
C VAL A 279 -8.90 -13.77 -8.25
N GLU A 280 -8.05 -14.66 -7.73
CA GLU A 280 -8.52 -15.76 -6.90
C GLU A 280 -9.32 -15.28 -5.68
N ALA A 281 -8.80 -14.30 -4.95
CA ALA A 281 -9.47 -13.76 -3.78
C ALA A 281 -10.83 -13.15 -4.14
N VAL A 282 -10.89 -12.36 -5.23
CA VAL A 282 -12.14 -11.74 -5.72
C VAL A 282 -13.13 -12.82 -6.15
N VAL A 283 -12.71 -13.82 -6.94
CA VAL A 283 -13.59 -14.91 -7.39
C VAL A 283 -14.14 -15.70 -6.20
N LYS A 284 -13.32 -16.01 -5.19
CA LYS A 284 -13.77 -16.73 -3.98
C LYS A 284 -14.82 -15.97 -3.17
N THR A 285 -14.89 -14.63 -3.26
CA THR A 285 -16.00 -13.88 -2.63
C THR A 285 -17.36 -14.14 -3.27
N LEU A 286 -17.39 -14.72 -4.48
CA LEU A 286 -18.59 -15.04 -5.24
C LEU A 286 -19.06 -16.49 -5.05
N ASP A 287 -18.55 -17.21 -4.04
CA ASP A 287 -18.88 -18.61 -3.79
C ASP A 287 -20.40 -18.81 -3.58
N PRO A 288 -21.08 -19.61 -4.44
CA PRO A 288 -22.51 -19.88 -4.29
C PRO A 288 -22.85 -20.64 -3.00
N ASN A 289 -21.89 -21.32 -2.37
CA ASN A 289 -22.10 -22.04 -1.12
C ASN A 289 -22.29 -21.08 0.08
N VAL A 290 -21.95 -19.79 -0.08
CA VAL A 290 -22.15 -18.75 0.93
C VAL A 290 -23.01 -17.63 0.34
N PRO A 291 -24.34 -17.85 0.17
CA PRO A 291 -25.21 -16.97 -0.62
C PRO A 291 -25.27 -15.53 -0.09
N HIS A 292 -25.25 -15.35 1.24
CA HIS A 292 -25.28 -14.02 1.84
C HIS A 292 -23.99 -13.23 1.57
N LEU A 293 -22.82 -13.87 1.67
CA LEU A 293 -21.54 -13.24 1.28
C LEU A 293 -21.60 -12.82 -0.18
N ARG A 294 -22.03 -13.74 -1.05
CA ARG A 294 -22.11 -13.49 -2.48
C ARG A 294 -23.01 -12.30 -2.79
N GLU A 295 -24.17 -12.18 -2.16
CA GLU A 295 -25.10 -11.07 -2.35
C GLU A 295 -24.47 -9.72 -2.01
N VAL A 296 -23.82 -9.61 -0.85
CA VAL A 296 -23.19 -8.37 -0.39
C VAL A 296 -21.96 -8.02 -1.26
N MET A 297 -21.17 -9.01 -1.68
CA MET A 297 -19.94 -8.79 -2.44
C MET A 297 -20.17 -8.60 -3.95
N LEU A 298 -21.31 -9.04 -4.50
CA LEU A 298 -21.53 -9.18 -5.94
C LEU A 298 -21.22 -7.89 -6.73
N SER A 299 -21.75 -6.76 -6.28
CA SER A 299 -21.60 -5.46 -6.97
C SER A 299 -20.13 -5.02 -7.03
N SER A 300 -19.44 -5.10 -5.89
CA SER A 300 -18.04 -4.69 -5.75
C SER A 300 -17.10 -5.64 -6.49
N ALA A 301 -17.30 -6.95 -6.33
CA ALA A 301 -16.52 -7.97 -7.02
C ALA A 301 -16.68 -7.87 -8.54
N THR A 302 -17.91 -7.68 -9.05
CA THR A 302 -18.16 -7.53 -10.50
C THR A 302 -17.47 -6.30 -11.06
N SER A 303 -17.55 -5.16 -10.36
CA SER A 303 -16.83 -3.94 -10.77
C SER A 303 -15.32 -4.14 -10.81
N ILE A 304 -14.76 -4.85 -9.81
CA ILE A 304 -13.32 -5.10 -9.72
C ILE A 304 -12.86 -6.08 -10.80
N LEU A 305 -13.62 -7.14 -11.07
CA LEU A 305 -13.33 -8.08 -12.15
C LEU A 305 -13.35 -7.37 -13.51
N HIS A 306 -14.30 -6.46 -13.73
CA HIS A 306 -14.31 -5.63 -14.94
C HIS A 306 -13.07 -4.74 -15.04
N ASP A 307 -12.70 -4.04 -13.97
CA ASP A 307 -11.50 -3.20 -13.94
C ASP A 307 -10.22 -4.03 -14.17
N LEU A 308 -10.14 -5.23 -13.60
CA LEU A 308 -9.03 -6.18 -13.76
C LEU A 308 -8.88 -6.62 -15.22
N VAL A 309 -9.96 -7.12 -15.84
CA VAL A 309 -9.95 -7.54 -17.26
C VAL A 309 -9.57 -6.38 -18.18
N LYS A 310 -10.05 -5.17 -17.89
CA LYS A 310 -9.74 -3.98 -18.68
C LYS A 310 -8.28 -3.53 -18.55
N MET A 311 -7.69 -3.71 -17.36
CA MET A 311 -6.36 -3.17 -17.04
C MET A 311 -5.22 -4.14 -17.35
N TYR A 312 -5.44 -5.45 -17.25
CA TYR A 312 -4.37 -6.44 -17.39
C TYR A 312 -4.60 -7.35 -18.60
N PRO A 313 -3.73 -7.29 -19.63
CA PRO A 313 -3.79 -8.20 -20.78
C PRO A 313 -3.64 -9.69 -20.42
N THR A 314 -3.13 -9.98 -19.23
CA THR A 314 -3.01 -11.33 -18.68
C THR A 314 -4.33 -11.89 -18.15
N ILE A 315 -5.43 -11.13 -18.22
CA ILE A 315 -6.76 -11.53 -17.76
C ILE A 315 -7.76 -11.34 -18.90
N ASP A 316 -8.62 -12.33 -19.11
CA ASP A 316 -9.72 -12.22 -20.06
C ASP A 316 -10.96 -12.95 -19.53
N PHE A 317 -12.14 -12.47 -19.93
CA PHE A 317 -13.43 -12.99 -19.50
C PHE A 317 -14.30 -13.40 -20.68
N SER A 318 -14.72 -14.66 -20.68
CA SER A 318 -15.71 -15.17 -21.62
C SER A 318 -17.12 -15.06 -21.03
N SER A 319 -17.94 -14.18 -21.60
CA SER A 319 -19.34 -14.00 -21.21
C SER A 319 -20.23 -15.21 -21.58
N SER A 320 -19.93 -15.90 -22.70
CA SER A 320 -20.69 -17.07 -23.14
C SER A 320 -20.45 -18.29 -22.26
N ALA A 321 -19.21 -18.50 -21.81
CA ALA A 321 -18.85 -19.62 -20.93
C ALA A 321 -18.88 -19.28 -19.44
N GLN A 322 -19.04 -18.01 -19.06
CA GLN A 322 -18.93 -17.52 -17.68
C GLN A 322 -17.59 -17.92 -17.02
N LYS A 323 -16.51 -17.84 -17.82
CA LYS A 323 -15.15 -18.23 -17.41
C LYS A 323 -14.23 -17.01 -17.40
N LEU A 324 -13.38 -16.94 -16.38
CA LEU A 324 -12.33 -15.94 -16.25
C LEU A 324 -10.97 -16.65 -16.33
N ALA A 325 -10.09 -16.20 -17.21
CA ALA A 325 -8.74 -16.73 -17.33
C ALA A 325 -7.72 -15.73 -16.79
N VAL A 326 -6.68 -16.23 -16.13
CA VAL A 326 -5.57 -15.41 -15.60
C VAL A 326 -4.25 -16.09 -15.87
N GLY A 327 -3.31 -15.35 -16.44
CA GLY A 327 -1.92 -15.74 -16.61
C GLY A 327 -1.10 -15.50 -15.33
N THR A 328 -0.20 -16.43 -15.01
CA THR A 328 0.72 -16.31 -13.88
C THR A 328 2.13 -15.99 -14.34
N LEU A 329 2.95 -15.49 -13.42
CA LEU A 329 4.39 -15.29 -13.66
C LEU A 329 5.14 -16.62 -13.81
N GLU A 330 4.61 -17.71 -13.25
CA GLU A 330 5.17 -19.06 -13.30
C GLU A 330 4.88 -19.80 -14.64
N GLY A 331 4.30 -19.12 -15.64
CA GLY A 331 4.00 -19.72 -16.95
C GLY A 331 2.76 -20.62 -16.98
N ALA A 332 1.94 -20.58 -15.93
CA ALA A 332 0.63 -21.23 -15.92
C ALA A 332 -0.47 -20.24 -16.32
N SER A 333 -1.59 -20.75 -16.81
CA SER A 333 -2.84 -19.98 -16.92
C SER A 333 -3.94 -20.71 -16.18
N VAL A 334 -4.62 -20.02 -15.28
CA VAL A 334 -5.70 -20.58 -14.45
C VAL A 334 -7.03 -20.06 -14.98
N ILE A 335 -7.95 -20.99 -15.26
CA ILE A 335 -9.32 -20.68 -15.66
C ILE A 335 -10.24 -20.94 -14.47
N TYR A 336 -11.03 -19.93 -14.11
CA TYR A 336 -12.05 -19.98 -13.08
C TYR A 336 -13.45 -20.05 -13.71
N ASP A 337 -14.32 -20.88 -13.14
CA ASP A 337 -15.77 -20.78 -13.38
C ASP A 337 -16.35 -19.78 -12.38
N VAL A 338 -16.84 -18.64 -12.89
CA VAL A 338 -17.33 -17.53 -12.06
C VAL A 338 -18.70 -17.86 -11.44
N ARG A 339 -19.46 -18.79 -12.03
CA ARG A 339 -20.77 -19.20 -11.51
C ARG A 339 -20.61 -20.07 -10.27
N THR A 340 -19.59 -20.93 -10.24
CA THR A 340 -19.28 -21.80 -9.10
C THR A 340 -18.18 -21.25 -8.20
N ALA A 341 -17.51 -20.15 -8.59
CA ALA A 341 -16.36 -19.56 -7.91
C ALA A 341 -15.19 -20.55 -7.70
N THR A 342 -15.03 -21.52 -8.60
CA THR A 342 -14.02 -22.58 -8.49
C THR A 342 -12.98 -22.49 -9.60
N ARG A 343 -11.77 -22.97 -9.29
CA ARG A 343 -10.73 -23.22 -10.29
C ARG A 343 -11.20 -24.37 -11.18
N SER A 344 -11.37 -24.11 -12.48
CA SER A 344 -11.89 -25.06 -13.46
C SER A 344 -10.77 -25.82 -14.17
N ILE A 345 -9.76 -25.10 -14.69
CA ILE A 345 -8.66 -25.68 -15.48
C ILE A 345 -7.36 -24.96 -15.15
N VAL A 346 -6.25 -25.70 -15.11
CA VAL A 346 -4.90 -25.14 -15.08
C VAL A 346 -4.18 -25.56 -16.36
N LEU A 347 -3.73 -24.56 -17.12
CA LEU A 347 -3.00 -24.73 -18.36
C LEU A 347 -1.52 -24.49 -18.08
N GLU A 348 -0.74 -25.57 -18.03
CA GLU A 348 0.69 -25.49 -17.75
C GLU A 348 1.50 -25.70 -19.02
N GLY A 349 2.51 -24.86 -19.22
CA GLY A 349 3.59 -25.23 -20.13
C GLY A 349 4.48 -24.10 -20.59
N HIS A 350 4.08 -22.83 -20.47
CA HIS A 350 5.02 -21.74 -20.69
C HIS A 350 6.14 -21.85 -19.64
N ILE A 351 7.37 -21.56 -20.06
CA ILE A 351 8.58 -21.57 -19.25
C ILE A 351 8.73 -20.23 -18.52
N GLY A 352 8.16 -19.16 -19.08
CA GLY A 352 8.16 -17.81 -18.53
C GLY A 352 6.76 -17.21 -18.37
N PRO A 353 6.67 -15.95 -17.89
CA PRO A 353 5.42 -15.30 -17.56
C PRO A 353 4.44 -15.24 -18.73
N VAL A 354 3.19 -15.61 -18.46
CA VAL A 354 2.11 -15.40 -19.42
C VAL A 354 1.84 -13.89 -19.51
N SER A 355 2.13 -13.30 -20.66
CA SER A 355 2.12 -11.85 -20.87
C SER A 355 0.77 -11.35 -21.41
N VAL A 356 0.06 -12.21 -22.14
CA VAL A 356 -1.28 -11.92 -22.67
C VAL A 356 -2.05 -13.22 -22.88
N LEU A 357 -3.36 -13.17 -22.70
CA LEU A 357 -4.26 -14.27 -23.06
C LEU A 357 -5.58 -13.75 -23.64
N ALA A 358 -6.25 -14.58 -24.43
CA ALA A 358 -7.54 -14.24 -25.04
C ALA A 358 -8.38 -15.49 -25.32
N PHE A 359 -9.64 -15.48 -24.90
CA PHE A 359 -10.64 -16.47 -25.27
C PHE A 359 -11.08 -16.27 -26.72
N SER A 360 -11.34 -17.38 -27.41
CA SER A 360 -12.03 -17.31 -28.70
C SER A 360 -13.47 -16.80 -28.50
N PRO A 361 -14.09 -16.18 -29.52
CA PRO A 361 -15.47 -15.69 -29.42
C PRO A 361 -16.50 -16.79 -29.07
N ASP A 362 -16.23 -18.03 -29.50
CA ASP A 362 -17.04 -19.20 -29.18
C ASP A 362 -16.66 -19.87 -27.85
N ALA A 363 -15.68 -19.32 -27.13
CA ALA A 363 -15.16 -19.76 -25.84
C ALA A 363 -14.62 -21.19 -25.79
N LYS A 364 -14.40 -21.85 -26.94
CA LYS A 364 -13.86 -23.22 -27.01
C LYS A 364 -12.35 -23.27 -26.95
N LEU A 365 -11.70 -22.18 -27.34
CA LEU A 365 -10.26 -22.04 -27.36
C LEU A 365 -9.83 -20.87 -26.48
N ILE A 366 -8.60 -20.96 -25.98
CA ILE A 366 -7.90 -19.85 -25.35
C ILE A 366 -6.49 -19.80 -25.92
N ALA A 367 -6.05 -18.61 -26.32
CA ALA A 367 -4.67 -18.36 -26.69
C ALA A 367 -3.94 -17.76 -25.49
N THR A 368 -2.73 -18.24 -25.22
CA THR A 368 -1.84 -17.69 -24.19
C THR A 368 -0.47 -17.43 -24.80
N CYS A 369 0.17 -16.33 -24.44
CA CYS A 369 1.46 -15.96 -24.98
C CYS A 369 2.45 -15.62 -23.88
N SER A 370 3.66 -16.12 -24.04
CA SER A 370 4.83 -15.76 -23.23
C SER A 370 5.82 -15.05 -24.14
N LEU A 371 6.14 -13.80 -23.81
CA LEU A 371 7.14 -13.02 -24.54
C LEU A 371 8.56 -13.51 -24.25
N VAL A 372 8.77 -14.07 -23.06
CA VAL A 372 10.05 -14.67 -22.65
C VAL A 372 10.31 -15.97 -23.41
N ASP A 373 9.28 -16.80 -23.58
CA ASP A 373 9.41 -18.07 -24.32
C ASP A 373 9.22 -17.90 -25.82
N GLN A 374 8.86 -16.68 -26.24
CA GLN A 374 8.56 -16.30 -27.61
C GLN A 374 7.59 -17.29 -28.26
N SER A 375 6.56 -17.70 -27.52
CA SER A 375 5.60 -18.69 -27.96
C SER A 375 4.17 -18.30 -27.66
N VAL A 376 3.28 -18.56 -28.62
CA VAL A 376 1.82 -18.53 -28.47
C VAL A 376 1.32 -19.96 -28.42
N ARG A 377 0.50 -20.27 -27.43
CA ARG A 377 -0.08 -21.59 -27.23
C ARG A 377 -1.59 -21.49 -27.25
N VAL A 378 -2.23 -22.36 -28.01
CA VAL A 378 -3.69 -22.44 -28.11
C VAL A 378 -4.15 -23.69 -27.39
N TRP A 379 -5.15 -23.55 -26.52
CA TRP A 379 -5.66 -24.60 -25.65
C TRP A 379 -7.15 -24.77 -25.85
N HIS A 380 -7.65 -25.97 -25.54
CA HIS A 380 -9.10 -26.18 -25.43
C HIS A 380 -9.56 -25.78 -24.02
N THR A 381 -10.67 -25.06 -23.95
CA THR A 381 -11.24 -24.58 -22.67
C THR A 381 -12.08 -25.63 -21.94
N HIS A 382 -12.13 -26.85 -22.46
CA HIS A 382 -12.81 -28.00 -21.87
C HIS A 382 -11.85 -29.18 -21.83
N LEU A 383 -11.86 -29.93 -20.72
CA LEU A 383 -11.23 -31.23 -20.68
C LEU A 383 -12.04 -32.16 -21.60
N SER A 384 -11.40 -32.66 -22.66
CA SER A 384 -11.96 -33.79 -23.40
C SER A 384 -12.17 -34.96 -22.43
N LEU A 385 -13.28 -35.69 -22.56
CA LEU A 385 -13.63 -36.82 -21.68
C LEU A 385 -12.48 -37.84 -21.52
N LEU A 386 -11.70 -38.06 -22.59
CA LEU A 386 -10.50 -38.89 -22.55
C LEU A 386 -9.39 -38.31 -21.66
N GLY A 387 -9.22 -36.99 -21.63
CA GLY A 387 -8.28 -36.31 -20.75
C GLY A 387 -8.58 -36.55 -19.27
N MET A 388 -9.86 -36.50 -18.88
CA MET A 388 -10.30 -36.80 -17.50
C MET A 388 -9.98 -38.24 -17.11
N ILE A 389 -10.23 -39.21 -18.01
CA ILE A 389 -9.93 -40.63 -17.76
C ILE A 389 -8.42 -40.83 -17.64
N THR A 390 -7.61 -40.21 -18.50
CA THR A 390 -6.15 -40.35 -18.44
C THR A 390 -5.54 -39.71 -17.19
N SER A 391 -6.08 -38.60 -16.70
CA SER A 391 -5.63 -38.01 -15.42
C SER A 391 -5.99 -38.90 -14.23
N SER A 392 -7.19 -39.49 -14.23
CA SER A 392 -7.61 -40.42 -13.17
C SER A 392 -6.80 -41.72 -13.16
N PHE A 393 -6.38 -42.23 -14.32
CA PHE A 393 -5.47 -43.38 -14.40
C PHE A 393 -4.03 -43.04 -13.98
N SER A 394 -3.57 -41.81 -14.23
CA SER A 394 -2.21 -41.37 -13.84
C SER A 394 -2.05 -41.14 -12.33
N GLN A 395 -3.13 -40.79 -11.62
CA GLN A 395 -3.17 -40.68 -10.16
C GLN A 395 -3.13 -42.05 -9.46
N GLY A 396 -3.45 -43.15 -10.15
CA GLY A 396 -3.45 -44.50 -9.57
C GLY A 396 -2.09 -45.21 -9.53
N LEU A 397 -1.05 -44.67 -10.18
CA LEU A 397 0.24 -45.38 -10.37
C LEU A 397 1.48 -44.58 -9.93
N SER A 398 1.31 -43.41 -9.31
CA SER A 398 2.45 -42.57 -8.90
C SER A 398 2.58 -42.54 -7.37
N ALA A 399 3.73 -42.98 -6.87
CA ALA A 399 4.11 -42.87 -5.45
C ALA A 399 4.07 -41.39 -4.97
N PRO A 400 3.82 -41.13 -3.67
CA PRO A 400 3.58 -39.79 -3.18
C PRO A 400 4.86 -38.96 -3.25
N ASN A 401 4.84 -37.91 -4.07
CA ASN A 401 5.89 -36.89 -4.14
C ASN A 401 5.46 -35.72 -3.23
N PRO A 402 6.31 -35.17 -2.33
CA PRO A 402 5.88 -34.25 -1.29
C PRO A 402 5.68 -32.79 -1.76
N SER A 403 5.49 -32.55 -3.05
CA SER A 403 5.12 -31.25 -3.61
C SER A 403 3.74 -31.36 -4.25
N GLY A 404 2.74 -30.72 -3.66
CA GLY A 404 1.32 -30.78 -4.07
C GLY A 404 1.05 -30.31 -5.50
N LYS A 405 1.35 -31.17 -6.48
CA LYS A 405 0.98 -31.05 -7.89
C LYS A 405 -0.14 -32.04 -8.19
N ASP A 406 -1.37 -31.65 -7.88
CA ASP A 406 -2.58 -32.33 -8.37
C ASP A 406 -3.26 -31.42 -9.40
N GLY A 407 -3.04 -31.73 -10.68
CA GLY A 407 -3.70 -31.08 -11.81
C GLY A 407 -3.28 -31.78 -13.10
N GLY A 408 -4.21 -32.48 -13.75
CA GLY A 408 -3.94 -33.17 -15.02
C GLY A 408 -3.43 -32.19 -16.08
N SER A 409 -2.15 -32.31 -16.45
CA SER A 409 -1.50 -31.41 -17.41
C SER A 409 -2.16 -31.55 -18.79
N GLN A 410 -3.00 -30.57 -19.16
CA GLN A 410 -3.47 -30.45 -20.53
C GLN A 410 -2.31 -30.09 -21.44
N ARG A 411 -2.23 -30.71 -22.62
CA ARG A 411 -1.26 -30.34 -23.66
C ARG A 411 -1.86 -29.24 -24.56
N PRO A 412 -1.04 -28.30 -25.05
CA PRO A 412 -1.51 -27.28 -25.98
C PRO A 412 -1.98 -27.94 -27.29
N HIS A 413 -3.07 -27.44 -27.85
CA HIS A 413 -3.59 -27.88 -29.15
C HIS A 413 -2.69 -27.44 -30.30
N LYS A 414 -2.18 -26.20 -30.24
CA LYS A 414 -1.20 -25.66 -31.19
C LYS A 414 -0.18 -24.80 -30.45
N VAL A 415 1.04 -24.78 -30.96
CA VAL A 415 2.13 -23.93 -30.49
C VAL A 415 2.72 -23.21 -31.69
N PHE A 416 2.86 -21.89 -31.56
CA PHE A 416 3.47 -21.02 -32.54
C PHE A 416 4.66 -20.33 -31.89
N SER A 417 5.81 -20.35 -32.54
CA SER A 417 7.00 -19.63 -32.08
C SER A 417 7.20 -18.39 -32.92
N PHE A 418 7.64 -17.31 -32.29
CA PHE A 418 8.03 -16.07 -32.95
C PHE A 418 9.41 -15.64 -32.45
N ALA A 419 10.00 -14.62 -33.06
CA ALA A 419 11.27 -14.06 -32.62
C ALA A 419 11.04 -12.59 -32.24
N MET A 420 11.43 -12.21 -31.02
CA MET A 420 11.44 -10.81 -30.56
C MET A 420 12.88 -10.31 -30.50
N PRO A 421 13.14 -9.02 -30.85
CA PRO A 421 14.41 -8.40 -30.54
C PRO A 421 14.66 -8.41 -29.03
N ASP A 422 15.91 -8.59 -28.60
CA ASP A 422 16.32 -8.63 -27.19
C ASP A 422 15.86 -7.37 -26.44
N ASN A 423 14.70 -7.43 -25.80
CA ASN A 423 14.24 -6.42 -24.88
C ASN A 423 13.39 -7.07 -23.79
N SER A 424 13.88 -6.96 -22.55
CA SER A 424 13.07 -7.22 -21.36
C SER A 424 11.97 -6.17 -21.29
N LEU A 425 10.80 -6.48 -21.85
CA LEU A 425 9.65 -5.59 -21.78
C LEU A 425 9.30 -5.34 -20.31
N ASN A 426 9.26 -4.07 -19.91
CA ASN A 426 8.88 -3.71 -18.56
C ASN A 426 7.38 -4.02 -18.35
N PRO A 427 6.94 -4.33 -17.11
CA PRO A 427 5.52 -4.54 -16.81
C PRO A 427 4.61 -3.40 -17.28
N THR A 428 5.12 -2.16 -17.31
CA THR A 428 4.42 -0.99 -17.84
C THR A 428 4.14 -1.07 -19.33
N ASP A 429 5.06 -1.66 -20.09
CA ASP A 429 4.97 -1.76 -21.54
C ASP A 429 4.03 -2.89 -21.93
N ILE A 430 4.06 -3.99 -21.16
CA ILE A 430 3.14 -5.12 -21.30
C ILE A 430 1.70 -4.66 -21.10
N VAL A 431 1.42 -3.93 -20.02
CA VAL A 431 0.07 -3.44 -19.68
C VAL A 431 -0.48 -2.49 -20.75
N LYS A 432 0.37 -1.70 -21.41
CA LYS A 432 -0.08 -0.63 -22.33
C LYS A 432 -0.08 -1.01 -23.81
N HIS A 433 0.83 -1.89 -24.23
CA HIS A 433 1.16 -2.03 -25.65
C HIS A 433 0.93 -3.43 -26.23
N ILE A 434 0.33 -4.34 -25.46
CA ILE A 434 0.09 -5.72 -25.89
C ILE A 434 -1.40 -6.02 -25.86
N SER A 435 -1.93 -6.42 -27.01
CA SER A 435 -3.32 -6.87 -27.16
C SER A 435 -3.41 -8.06 -28.10
N PHE A 436 -4.29 -9.01 -27.73
CA PHE A 436 -4.69 -10.13 -28.57
C PHE A 436 -6.13 -9.91 -28.99
N GLU A 437 -6.40 -9.94 -30.30
CA GLU A 437 -7.76 -9.84 -30.82
C GLU A 437 -8.07 -11.06 -31.69
N TRP A 438 -9.23 -11.66 -31.45
CA TRP A 438 -9.75 -12.72 -32.31
C TRP A 438 -10.65 -12.09 -33.37
N THR A 439 -10.21 -12.07 -34.62
CA THR A 439 -11.03 -11.63 -35.75
C THR A 439 -11.64 -12.83 -36.46
N SER A 440 -12.93 -12.76 -36.79
CA SER A 440 -13.60 -13.78 -37.59
C SER A 440 -13.58 -13.36 -39.05
N ASN A 441 -12.91 -14.13 -39.90
CA ASN A 441 -13.03 -13.99 -41.35
C ASN A 441 -13.81 -15.18 -41.92
N ASN A 442 -14.31 -15.05 -43.16
CA ASN A 442 -15.07 -16.11 -43.85
C ASN A 442 -14.34 -17.47 -43.97
N HIS A 443 -13.05 -17.53 -43.63
CA HIS A 443 -12.20 -18.73 -43.69
C HIS A 443 -11.75 -19.28 -42.31
N GLY A 444 -12.17 -18.67 -41.19
CA GLY A 444 -11.83 -19.16 -39.84
C GLY A 444 -11.59 -18.04 -38.81
N LEU A 445 -11.22 -18.47 -37.61
CA LEU A 445 -10.77 -17.58 -36.52
C LEU A 445 -9.30 -17.20 -36.75
N ILE A 446 -9.02 -15.91 -36.80
CA ILE A 446 -7.67 -15.33 -36.88
C ILE A 446 -7.36 -14.75 -35.49
N LEU A 447 -6.15 -15.01 -34.99
CA LEU A 447 -5.63 -14.40 -33.78
C LEU A 447 -4.60 -13.35 -34.21
N GLU A 448 -4.91 -12.07 -34.01
CA GLU A 448 -3.99 -10.96 -34.25
C GLU A 448 -3.32 -10.57 -32.93
N ALA A 449 -1.99 -10.62 -32.94
CA ALA A 449 -1.14 -10.20 -31.83
C ALA A 449 -0.48 -8.89 -32.22
N THR A 450 -0.89 -7.78 -31.59
CA THR A 450 -0.26 -6.48 -31.82
C THR A 450 0.63 -6.11 -30.66
N TRP A 451 1.87 -5.76 -30.98
CA TRP A 451 2.84 -5.19 -30.05
C TRP A 451 3.28 -3.83 -30.61
N GLN A 452 3.10 -2.78 -29.82
CA GLN A 452 3.74 -1.49 -30.07
C GLN A 452 4.96 -1.36 -29.15
N ALA A 453 6.12 -1.92 -29.51
CA ALA A 453 7.31 -1.11 -29.25
C ALA A 453 7.35 -0.09 -30.37
N GLY A 454 7.77 1.14 -30.08
CA GLY A 454 7.93 2.13 -31.12
C GLY A 454 9.01 1.74 -32.12
N PHE A 455 8.65 0.91 -33.11
CA PHE A 455 9.22 0.80 -34.46
C PHE A 455 8.20 0.15 -35.40
#